data_AF-A0A9X8VBH9-F1
#
_entry.id   AF-A0A9X8VBH9-F1
#
_cell.length_a   1.000
_cell.length_b   1.000
_cell.length_c   1.000
_cell.angle_alpha   90.00
_cell.angle_beta   90.00
_cell.angle_gamma   90.00
#
_symmetry.space_group_name_H-M   'P 1'
#
loop_
_entity.id
_entity.type
_entity.pdbx_description
1 polymer ?
#
loop_
_entity_poly.entity_id
_entity_poly.type
_entity_poly.pdbx_seq_one_letter_code
_entity_poly.pdbx_strand_id
1 'polypeptide(L)'
;HLSSIKGSVERAEMHYILRDFEREGFEARKRKMVDIAREVGKGLPRDCYIEVSIEDNYYNMREQVAEHPHVIALAQQAMRDCDIEPVMKPIRGGTDGAQLSFRGLPCPNLFTGGYNYHGKHEFVTLEGME
;
A
#
# COMPACT_ATOMS: atom_id res chain seq x y z
N HIS A 1 -8.24 8.16 -0.33
CA HIS A 1 -7.87 9.11 -1.41
C HIS A 1 -8.91 8.96 -2.52
N LEU A 2 -9.52 10.04 -2.99
CA LEU A 2 -10.43 10.01 -4.15
C LEU A 2 -9.58 9.97 -5.42
N SER A 3 -9.63 8.87 -6.15
CA SER A 3 -8.85 8.65 -7.36
C SER A 3 -9.54 9.20 -8.60
N SER A 4 -10.86 9.05 -8.68
CA SER A 4 -11.67 9.62 -9.75
C SER A 4 -13.12 9.79 -9.31
N ILE A 5 -13.80 10.75 -9.93
CA ILE A 5 -15.23 10.98 -9.77
C ILE A 5 -15.82 11.33 -11.15
N LYS A 6 -16.99 10.78 -11.45
CA LYS A 6 -17.75 11.10 -12.65
C LYS A 6 -19.23 10.98 -12.35
N GLY A 7 -20.05 11.86 -12.91
CA GLY A 7 -21.50 11.74 -12.74
C GLY A 7 -22.31 12.81 -13.46
N SER A 8 -23.61 12.62 -13.43
CA SER A 8 -24.66 13.55 -13.81
C SER A 8 -25.68 13.66 -12.67
N VAL A 9 -26.79 14.35 -12.90
CA VAL A 9 -27.91 14.40 -11.95
C VAL A 9 -28.52 13.01 -11.68
N GLU A 10 -28.49 12.11 -12.68
CA GLU A 10 -29.11 10.78 -12.58
C GLU A 10 -28.24 9.77 -11.81
N ARG A 11 -26.91 9.82 -12.00
CA ARG A 11 -25.96 8.86 -11.40
C ARG A 11 -24.58 9.48 -11.25
N ALA A 12 -23.92 9.18 -10.15
CA ALA A 12 -22.52 9.51 -9.92
C ALA A 12 -21.75 8.31 -9.34
N GLU A 13 -20.46 8.22 -9.69
CA GLU A 13 -19.54 7.18 -9.25
C GLU A 13 -18.25 7.83 -8.73
N MET A 14 -17.76 7.31 -7.61
CA MET A 14 -16.53 7.76 -6.96
C MET A 14 -15.63 6.56 -6.70
N HIS A 15 -14.41 6.59 -7.23
CA HIS A 15 -13.41 5.56 -6.96
C HIS A 15 -12.45 6.04 -5.88
N TYR A 16 -12.45 5.36 -4.75
CA TYR A 16 -11.57 5.65 -3.63
C TYR A 16 -10.50 4.57 -3.47
N ILE A 17 -9.30 4.99 -3.07
CA ILE A 17 -8.25 4.09 -2.57
C ILE A 17 -8.10 4.31 -1.07
N LEU A 18 -8.19 3.21 -0.31
CA LEU A 18 -7.92 3.17 1.12
C LEU A 18 -6.52 2.60 1.36
N ARG A 19 -5.72 3.26 2.19
CA ARG A 19 -4.39 2.79 2.59
C ARG A 19 -4.19 3.08 4.07
N ASP A 20 -3.66 2.11 4.78
CA ASP A 20 -3.19 2.27 6.15
C ASP A 20 -2.04 1.27 6.38
N PHE A 21 -1.08 1.63 7.24
CA PHE A 21 -0.01 0.70 7.61
C PHE A 21 -0.48 -0.32 8.65
N GLU A 22 -1.45 0.08 9.47
CA GLU A 22 -1.97 -0.73 10.58
C GLU A 22 -3.32 -1.37 10.21
N ARG A 23 -3.47 -2.66 10.54
CA ARG A 23 -4.66 -3.45 10.22
C ARG A 23 -5.94 -2.81 10.77
N GLU A 24 -5.91 -2.40 12.04
CA GLU A 24 -7.06 -1.78 12.70
C GLU A 24 -7.43 -0.44 12.05
N GLY A 25 -6.44 0.36 11.67
CA GLY A 25 -6.63 1.61 10.95
C GLY A 25 -7.27 1.37 9.57
N PHE A 26 -6.83 0.33 8.85
CA PHE A 26 -7.41 -0.06 7.57
C PHE A 26 -8.90 -0.44 7.70
N GLU A 27 -9.24 -1.30 8.66
CA GLU A 27 -10.64 -1.69 8.92
C GLU A 27 -11.49 -0.52 9.42
N ALA A 28 -10.93 0.38 10.24
CA ALA A 28 -11.61 1.59 10.66
C ALA A 28 -11.95 2.51 9.47
N ARG A 29 -11.04 2.64 8.48
CA ARG A 29 -11.30 3.42 7.25
C ARG A 29 -12.41 2.79 6.40
N LYS A 30 -12.43 1.47 6.25
CA LYS A 30 -13.51 0.76 5.55
C LYS A 30 -14.87 1.04 6.19
N ARG A 31 -14.96 0.87 7.52
CA ARG A 31 -16.17 1.19 8.29
C ARG A 31 -16.59 2.65 8.09
N LYS A 32 -15.64 3.57 8.15
CA LYS A 32 -15.91 5.00 7.95
C LYS A 32 -16.55 5.30 6.58
N MET A 33 -16.12 4.64 5.51
CA MET A 33 -16.72 4.81 4.18
C MET A 33 -18.19 4.36 4.17
N VAL A 34 -18.47 3.19 4.74
CA VAL A 34 -19.83 2.64 4.84
C VAL A 34 -20.72 3.52 5.73
N ASP A 35 -20.19 3.99 6.86
CA ASP A 35 -20.94 4.84 7.77
C ASP A 35 -21.27 6.20 7.17
N ILE A 36 -20.34 6.81 6.41
CA ILE A 36 -20.61 8.04 5.67
C ILE A 36 -21.69 7.82 4.61
N ALA A 37 -21.62 6.74 3.83
CA ALA A 37 -22.64 6.43 2.84
C ALA A 37 -24.02 6.23 3.48
N ARG A 38 -24.08 5.54 4.63
CA ARG A 38 -25.31 5.39 5.40
C ARG A 38 -25.84 6.74 5.90
N GLU A 39 -24.96 7.58 6.45
CA GLU A 39 -25.31 8.91 6.97
C GLU A 39 -25.89 9.80 5.86
N VAL A 40 -25.20 9.89 4.72
CA VAL A 40 -25.61 10.72 3.58
C VAL A 40 -26.85 10.17 2.89
N GLY A 41 -27.03 8.85 2.88
CA GLY A 41 -28.21 8.19 2.32
C GLY A 41 -29.48 8.32 3.17
N LYS A 42 -29.40 8.88 4.38
CA LYS A 42 -30.59 9.06 5.24
C LYS A 42 -31.60 9.97 4.57
N GLY A 43 -32.85 9.50 4.48
CA GLY A 43 -33.96 10.28 3.95
C GLY A 43 -34.05 10.33 2.42
N LEU A 44 -33.23 9.56 1.70
CA LEU A 44 -33.38 9.41 0.26
C LEU A 44 -34.75 8.77 -0.09
N PRO A 45 -35.39 9.18 -1.21
CA PRO A 45 -36.56 8.49 -1.75
C PRO A 45 -36.24 7.02 -2.05
N ARG A 46 -37.27 6.16 -2.08
CA ARG A 46 -37.11 4.70 -2.27
C ARG A 46 -36.30 4.31 -3.52
N ASP A 47 -36.35 5.14 -4.57
CA ASP A 47 -35.70 4.86 -5.85
C ASP A 47 -34.27 5.43 -5.93
N CYS A 48 -33.77 6.04 -4.85
CA CYS A 48 -32.43 6.61 -4.75
C CYS A 48 -31.63 5.88 -3.66
N TYR A 49 -30.37 5.53 -3.97
CA TYR A 49 -29.50 4.81 -3.04
C TYR A 49 -28.04 5.20 -3.21
N ILE A 50 -27.24 4.86 -2.20
CA ILE A 50 -25.77 4.94 -2.24
C ILE A 50 -25.27 3.54 -1.93
N GLU A 51 -24.51 2.97 -2.87
CA GLU A 51 -23.88 1.65 -2.72
C GLU A 51 -22.36 1.82 -2.52
N VAL A 52 -21.79 1.06 -1.59
CA VAL A 52 -20.35 1.03 -1.32
C VAL A 52 -19.85 -0.40 -1.50
N SER A 53 -19.02 -0.61 -2.53
CA SER A 53 -18.27 -1.84 -2.72
C SER A 53 -16.81 -1.61 -2.33
N ILE A 54 -16.24 -2.53 -1.56
CA ILE A 54 -14.85 -2.47 -1.07
C ILE A 54 -14.18 -3.80 -1.41
N GLU A 55 -13.05 -3.71 -2.10
CA GLU A 55 -12.21 -4.85 -2.46
C GLU A 55 -10.81 -4.66 -1.85
N ASP A 56 -10.29 -5.69 -1.20
CA ASP A 56 -8.94 -5.69 -0.66
C ASP A 56 -7.92 -6.04 -1.75
N ASN A 57 -6.92 -5.16 -1.92
CA ASN A 57 -5.92 -5.31 -2.99
C ASN A 57 -4.63 -5.97 -2.49
N TYR A 58 -4.00 -5.41 -1.46
CA TYR A 58 -2.83 -5.97 -0.80
C TYR A 58 -2.75 -5.52 0.65
N TYR A 59 -1.93 -6.22 1.43
CA TYR A 59 -1.71 -5.95 2.85
C TYR A 59 -0.24 -5.61 3.14
N ASN A 60 0.01 -5.05 4.31
CA ASN A 60 1.35 -4.74 4.78
C ASN A 60 2.10 -6.04 5.11
N MET A 61 3.22 -6.29 4.41
CA MET A 61 4.01 -7.51 4.59
C MET A 61 4.76 -7.59 5.93
N ARG A 62 4.77 -6.51 6.72
CA ARG A 62 5.47 -6.47 8.00
C ARG A 62 5.15 -7.66 8.90
N GLU A 63 3.88 -8.07 8.97
CA GLU A 63 3.47 -9.23 9.79
C GLU A 63 4.14 -10.52 9.33
N GLN A 64 4.10 -10.79 8.02
CA GLN A 64 4.70 -11.98 7.40
C GLN A 64 6.24 -12.00 7.52
N VAL A 65 6.89 -10.85 7.37
CA VAL A 65 8.37 -10.76 7.45
C VAL A 65 8.86 -10.83 8.89
N ALA A 66 8.12 -10.26 9.85
CA ALA A 66 8.50 -10.24 11.27
C ALA A 66 8.52 -11.65 11.91
N GLU A 67 7.77 -12.60 11.36
CA GLU A 67 7.81 -14.02 11.76
C GLU A 67 9.18 -14.66 11.51
N HIS A 68 9.99 -14.09 10.61
CA HIS A 68 11.30 -14.59 10.22
C HIS A 68 12.39 -13.53 10.46
N PRO A 69 12.74 -13.21 11.73
CA PRO A 69 13.61 -12.08 12.06
C PRO A 69 15.00 -12.16 11.43
N HIS A 70 15.48 -13.38 11.15
CA HIS A 70 16.76 -13.62 10.48
C HIS A 70 16.80 -13.04 9.05
N VAL A 71 15.67 -12.94 8.35
CA VAL A 71 15.61 -12.41 6.97
C VAL A 71 16.08 -10.96 6.94
N ILE A 72 15.57 -10.12 7.86
CA ILE A 72 16.00 -8.72 7.98
C ILE A 72 17.40 -8.63 8.58
N ALA A 73 17.70 -9.44 9.61
CA ALA A 73 18.99 -9.39 10.28
C ALA A 73 20.16 -9.72 9.33
N LEU A 74 20.00 -10.73 8.47
CA LEU A 74 21.00 -11.10 7.46
C LEU A 74 21.20 -9.99 6.43
N ALA A 75 20.13 -9.39 5.93
CA ALA A 75 20.23 -8.29 4.97
C ALA A 75 20.94 -7.07 5.58
N GLN A 76 20.62 -6.72 6.83
CA GLN A 76 21.28 -5.62 7.53
C GLN A 76 22.76 -5.91 7.82
N GLN A 77 23.08 -7.15 8.19
CA GLN A 77 24.46 -7.52 8.45
C GLN A 77 25.29 -7.50 7.17
N ALA A 78 24.77 -8.05 6.07
CA ALA A 78 25.43 -8.02 4.78
C ALA A 78 25.73 -6.59 4.30
N MET A 79 24.81 -5.64 4.50
CA MET A 79 25.06 -4.22 4.21
C MET A 79 26.21 -3.67 5.06
N ARG A 80 26.21 -3.93 6.37
CA ARG A 80 27.28 -3.46 7.27
C ARG A 80 28.64 -4.07 6.96
N ASP A 81 28.67 -5.34 6.56
CA ASP A 81 29.91 -6.02 6.15
C ASP A 81 30.52 -5.40 4.88
N CYS A 82 29.71 -4.68 4.09
CA CYS A 82 30.10 -3.89 2.93
C CYS A 82 30.28 -2.39 3.25
N ASP A 83 30.36 -2.00 4.52
CA ASP A 83 30.42 -0.60 4.98
C ASP A 83 29.21 0.27 4.56
N ILE A 84 28.04 -0.35 4.35
CA ILE A 84 26.78 0.32 4.00
C ILE A 84 25.88 0.41 5.25
N GLU A 85 25.48 1.62 5.62
CA GLU A 85 24.52 1.84 6.72
C GLU A 85 23.09 1.42 6.28
N PRO A 86 22.43 0.46 6.96
CA PRO A 86 21.09 0.03 6.58
C PRO A 86 20.03 1.11 6.82
N VAL A 87 19.30 1.51 5.79
CA VAL A 87 18.22 2.51 5.90
C VAL A 87 16.85 1.88 5.69
N MET A 88 16.10 1.72 6.78
CA MET A 88 14.74 1.16 6.75
C MET A 88 13.70 2.26 6.52
N LYS A 89 12.95 2.18 5.42
CA LYS A 89 11.87 3.12 5.08
C LYS A 89 10.58 2.36 4.75
N PRO A 90 9.40 2.87 5.16
CA PRO A 90 8.13 2.25 4.81
C PRO A 90 7.81 2.44 3.32
N ILE A 91 7.21 1.42 2.72
CA ILE A 91 6.76 1.47 1.33
C ILE A 91 5.34 2.07 1.28
N ARG A 92 5.16 3.17 0.54
CA ARG A 92 3.86 3.85 0.39
C ARG A 92 3.04 3.32 -0.80
N GLY A 93 2.96 2.00 -0.92
CA GLY A 93 2.35 1.28 -2.03
C GLY A 93 2.45 -0.23 -1.84
N GLY A 94 2.17 -0.99 -2.91
CA GLY A 94 2.38 -2.44 -2.94
C GLY A 94 3.67 -2.80 -3.67
N THR A 95 4.20 -3.97 -3.38
CA THR A 95 5.29 -4.62 -4.14
C THR A 95 4.92 -6.08 -4.37
N ASP A 96 5.58 -6.72 -5.34
CA ASP A 96 5.45 -8.18 -5.52
C ASP A 96 5.88 -8.92 -4.26
N GLY A 97 6.93 -8.45 -3.59
CA GLY A 97 7.38 -9.00 -2.30
C GLY A 97 6.29 -8.99 -1.23
N ALA A 98 5.42 -7.97 -1.21
CA ALA A 98 4.29 -7.97 -0.29
C ALA A 98 3.29 -9.07 -0.61
N GLN A 99 2.91 -9.27 -1.87
CA GLN A 99 2.02 -10.37 -2.25
C GLN A 99 2.64 -11.75 -2.03
N LEU A 100 3.92 -11.91 -2.38
CA LEU A 100 4.68 -13.15 -2.18
C LEU A 100 4.76 -13.54 -0.70
N SER A 101 4.93 -12.55 0.18
CA SER A 101 4.95 -12.77 1.62
C SER A 101 3.66 -13.42 2.13
N PHE A 102 2.49 -12.97 1.65
CA PHE A 102 1.20 -13.60 1.97
C PHE A 102 0.96 -14.94 1.25
N ARG A 103 1.80 -15.30 0.29
CA ARG A 103 1.79 -16.61 -0.38
C ARG A 103 2.80 -17.59 0.22
N GLY A 104 3.37 -17.26 1.38
CA GLY A 104 4.31 -18.12 2.11
C GLY A 104 5.78 -17.91 1.75
N LEU A 105 6.12 -16.82 1.05
CA LEU A 105 7.51 -16.45 0.75
C LEU A 105 7.83 -15.05 1.29
N PRO A 106 8.27 -14.91 2.55
CA PRO A 106 8.66 -13.63 3.14
C PRO A 106 9.73 -12.93 2.30
N CYS A 107 9.40 -11.77 1.75
CA CYS A 107 10.18 -11.15 0.69
C CYS A 107 10.31 -9.62 0.90
N PRO A 108 11.30 -9.17 1.71
CA PRO A 108 11.62 -7.75 1.82
C PRO A 108 12.26 -7.22 0.54
N ASN A 109 12.29 -5.90 0.39
CA ASN A 109 12.91 -5.25 -0.76
C ASN A 109 14.32 -4.75 -0.42
N LEU A 110 15.28 -4.93 -1.33
CA LEU A 110 16.62 -4.35 -1.26
C LEU A 110 16.73 -3.10 -2.15
N PHE A 111 17.75 -2.29 -1.90
CA PHE A 111 18.06 -1.13 -2.75
C PHE A 111 18.71 -1.58 -4.06
N THR A 112 18.82 -0.65 -5.01
CA THR A 112 19.37 -0.89 -6.36
C THR A 112 20.36 0.20 -6.81
N GLY A 113 20.56 1.25 -6.00
CA GLY A 113 21.32 2.45 -6.36
C GLY A 113 20.55 3.43 -7.29
N GLY A 114 19.36 3.06 -7.76
CA GLY A 114 18.55 3.87 -8.67
C GLY A 114 17.66 4.89 -7.97
N TYR A 115 17.37 5.99 -8.68
CA TYR A 115 16.54 7.11 -8.23
C TYR A 115 15.61 7.62 -9.32
N ASN A 116 14.58 8.38 -8.92
CA ASN A 116 13.62 9.06 -9.81
C ASN A 116 12.86 8.12 -10.78
N TYR A 117 12.51 6.92 -10.31
CA TYR A 117 11.75 5.93 -11.07
C TYR A 117 10.51 6.50 -11.77
N HIS A 118 10.19 5.93 -12.93
CA HIS A 118 9.00 6.23 -13.74
C HIS A 118 9.02 7.64 -14.38
N GLY A 119 10.19 8.12 -14.81
CA GLY A 119 10.29 9.40 -15.49
C GLY A 119 11.57 9.57 -16.29
N LYS A 120 11.60 10.60 -17.15
CA LYS A 120 12.77 10.94 -17.98
C LYS A 120 14.03 11.37 -17.20
N HIS A 121 13.91 11.53 -15.88
CA HIS A 121 15.02 11.87 -14.98
C HIS A 121 15.45 10.68 -14.12
N GLU A 122 15.01 9.48 -14.46
CA GLU A 122 15.46 8.23 -13.84
C GLU A 122 16.96 8.04 -14.09
N PHE A 123 17.72 7.72 -13.04
CA PHE A 123 19.16 7.53 -13.11
C PHE A 123 19.67 6.58 -12.03
N VAL A 124 20.92 6.14 -12.18
CA VAL A 124 21.63 5.24 -11.27
C VAL A 124 23.12 5.60 -11.26
N THR A 125 23.82 5.33 -10.16
CA THR A 125 25.29 5.43 -10.06
C THR A 125 25.89 4.03 -10.17
N LEU A 126 27.03 3.90 -10.88
CA LEU A 126 27.69 2.59 -11.01
C LEU A 126 28.11 2.05 -9.64
N GLU A 127 28.64 2.92 -8.79
CA GLU A 127 29.07 2.61 -7.41
C GLU A 127 27.90 2.23 -6.50
N GLY A 128 26.67 2.54 -6.88
CA GLY A 128 25.47 2.11 -6.14
C GLY A 128 24.93 0.76 -6.62
N MET A 129 25.41 0.27 -7.77
CA MET A 129 25.08 -1.05 -8.32
C MET A 129 26.12 -2.11 -7.91
N GLU A 130 27.39 -1.70 -7.76
CA GLU A 130 28.50 -2.53 -7.23
C GLU A 130 28.40 -2.75 -5.72
#